data_AF-A0A7Y8J3A3-F1
#
_entry.id   AF-A0A7Y8J3A3-F1
#
_cell.length_a   1.000
_cell.length_b   1.000
_cell.length_c   1.000
_cell.angle_alpha   90.00
_cell.angle_beta   90.00
_cell.angle_gamma   90.00
#
_symmetry.space_group_name_H-M   'P 1'
#
loop_
_entity.id
_entity.type
_entity.pdbx_description
1 polymer ?
#
loop_
_entity_poly.entity_id
_entity_poly.type
_entity_poly.pdbx_seq_one_letter_code
_entity_poly.pdbx_strand_id
1 'polypeptide(L)'
;SVIQLFHVDACIPNPKALDNFPPPRFELDGYDKNPVIQTFTWDGGALFALNSNVRNDGFGHLYLYNTDSKKTTPKVDPIAGACCYRDPVFSPDGTYLAFAFQDRSLAGSSVTELYYVLIGSIGSQASYTPLPLPEITDPKEKPQIILRVAR
;
A
#
# COMPACT_ATOMS: atom_id res chain seq x y z
N SER A 1 -9.84 -10.68 6.63
CA SER A 1 -10.31 -9.71 5.66
C SER A 1 -9.74 -10.04 4.31
N VAL A 2 -10.59 -10.36 3.35
CA VAL A 2 -10.22 -10.58 1.95
C VAL A 2 -10.76 -9.40 1.14
N ILE A 3 -10.06 -9.00 0.08
CA ILE A 3 -10.60 -8.07 -0.91
C ILE A 3 -11.27 -8.89 -1.99
N GLN A 4 -12.51 -8.53 -2.29
CA GLN A 4 -13.31 -9.17 -3.34
C GLN A 4 -13.66 -8.11 -4.39
N LEU A 5 -13.32 -8.39 -5.65
CA LEU A 5 -13.60 -7.50 -6.77
C LEU A 5 -14.88 -7.95 -7.48
N PHE A 6 -15.79 -7.03 -7.78
CA PHE A 6 -17.06 -7.31 -8.45
C PHE A 6 -17.29 -6.36 -9.63
N HIS A 7 -17.99 -6.85 -10.65
CA HIS A 7 -18.65 -5.99 -11.64
C HIS A 7 -19.95 -5.45 -11.03
N VAL A 8 -20.19 -4.15 -11.17
CA VAL A 8 -21.38 -3.45 -10.65
C VAL A 8 -22.30 -2.93 -11.76
N ASP A 9 -21.91 -3.10 -13.02
CA ASP A 9 -22.62 -2.64 -14.21
C ASP A 9 -23.84 -3.50 -14.57
N ALA A 10 -23.83 -4.79 -14.24
CA ALA A 10 -24.87 -5.72 -14.67
C ALA A 10 -26.16 -5.70 -13.83
N CYS A 11 -26.24 -4.92 -12.74
CA CYS A 11 -27.40 -4.87 -11.82
C CYS A 11 -27.91 -6.25 -11.37
N ILE A 12 -27.02 -7.24 -11.25
CA ILE A 12 -27.37 -8.62 -10.88
C ILE A 12 -27.43 -8.74 -9.34
N PRO A 13 -28.48 -9.34 -8.76
CA PRO A 13 -28.48 -9.67 -7.34
C PRO A 13 -27.40 -10.72 -7.04
N ASN A 14 -26.52 -10.44 -6.07
CA ASN A 14 -25.41 -11.29 -5.64
C ASN A 14 -24.38 -11.60 -6.77
N PRO A 15 -23.66 -10.59 -7.28
CA PRO A 15 -22.65 -10.81 -8.31
C PRO A 15 -21.55 -11.75 -7.83
N LYS A 16 -21.04 -12.59 -8.72
CA LYS A 16 -19.87 -13.42 -8.42
C LYS A 16 -18.61 -12.54 -8.38
N ALA A 17 -17.76 -12.77 -7.38
CA ALA A 17 -16.46 -12.10 -7.31
C ALA A 17 -15.60 -12.47 -8.54
N LEU A 18 -15.08 -11.45 -9.21
CA LEU A 18 -14.10 -11.56 -10.31
C LEU A 18 -12.74 -11.99 -9.79
N ASP A 19 -12.42 -11.58 -8.56
CA ASP A 19 -11.19 -11.95 -7.89
C ASP A 19 -11.33 -11.90 -6.38
N ASN A 20 -10.47 -12.65 -5.71
CA ASN A 20 -10.34 -12.68 -4.26
C ASN A 20 -8.84 -12.71 -3.92
N PHE A 21 -8.38 -11.78 -3.09
CA PHE A 21 -6.96 -11.68 -2.69
C PHE A 21 -6.83 -11.09 -1.27
N PRO A 22 -5.74 -11.34 -0.51
CA PRO A 22 -4.45 -11.89 -0.94
C PRO A 22 -4.47 -13.39 -1.27
N PRO A 23 -4.82 -14.33 -0.37
CA PRO A 23 -4.93 -15.74 -0.76
C PRO A 23 -6.14 -15.98 -1.66
N PRO A 24 -6.06 -16.87 -2.67
CA PRO A 24 -4.92 -17.74 -2.98
C PRO A 24 -3.87 -17.10 -3.92
N ARG A 25 -3.98 -15.81 -4.25
CA ARG A 25 -3.13 -15.14 -5.24
C ARG A 25 -1.70 -14.95 -4.75
N PHE A 26 -1.54 -14.52 -3.50
CA PHE A 26 -0.24 -14.29 -2.89
C PHE A 26 -0.33 -14.32 -1.37
N GLU A 27 0.81 -14.52 -0.74
CA GLU A 27 0.98 -14.42 0.70
C GLU A 27 1.31 -12.97 1.10
N LEU A 28 0.61 -12.48 2.11
CA LEU A 28 0.89 -11.20 2.74
C LEU A 28 1.53 -11.48 4.10
N ASP A 29 2.70 -10.89 4.37
CA ASP A 29 3.44 -11.14 5.61
C ASP A 29 2.57 -11.02 6.87
N GLY A 30 2.53 -12.07 7.69
CA GLY A 30 1.78 -12.12 8.95
C GLY A 30 0.26 -12.32 8.81
N TYR A 31 -0.27 -12.39 7.58
CA TYR A 31 -1.70 -12.58 7.32
C TYR A 31 -2.21 -13.96 7.73
N ASP A 32 -1.37 -14.99 7.71
CA ASP A 32 -1.66 -16.34 8.21
C ASP A 32 -2.01 -16.35 9.71
N LYS A 33 -1.35 -15.51 10.49
CA LYS A 33 -1.54 -15.39 11.95
C LYS A 33 -2.63 -14.40 12.32
N ASN A 34 -2.69 -13.28 11.60
CA ASN A 34 -3.69 -12.24 11.79
C ASN A 34 -4.22 -11.81 10.41
N PRO A 35 -5.31 -12.42 9.91
CA PRO A 35 -5.79 -12.24 8.54
C PRO A 35 -6.53 -10.91 8.40
N VAL A 36 -5.85 -9.79 8.66
CA VAL A 36 -6.39 -8.44 8.54
C VAL A 36 -5.53 -7.66 7.55
N ILE A 37 -6.18 -7.14 6.51
CA ILE A 37 -5.61 -6.14 5.62
C ILE A 37 -5.87 -4.79 6.29
N GLN A 38 -4.82 -4.11 6.71
CA GLN A 38 -4.94 -2.84 7.45
C GLN A 38 -5.39 -1.74 6.52
N THR A 39 -4.67 -1.55 5.41
CA THR A 39 -5.02 -0.59 4.37
C THR A 39 -4.74 -1.13 2.98
N PHE A 40 -5.52 -0.65 2.03
CA PHE A 40 -5.30 -0.86 0.61
C PHE A 40 -5.83 0.34 -0.18
N THR A 41 -5.33 0.51 -1.40
CA THR A 41 -5.82 1.48 -2.38
C THR A 41 -5.85 0.87 -3.77
N TRP A 42 -6.52 1.53 -4.70
CA TRP A 42 -6.72 1.12 -6.09
C TRP A 42 -6.50 2.32 -7.01
N ASP A 43 -5.83 2.09 -8.14
CA ASP A 43 -5.49 3.11 -9.13
C ASP A 43 -6.67 3.56 -10.02
N GLY A 44 -7.86 2.95 -9.86
CA GLY A 44 -8.98 3.16 -10.76
C GLY A 44 -8.96 2.28 -12.02
N GLY A 45 -7.91 1.48 -12.19
CA GLY A 45 -7.71 0.53 -13.28
C GLY A 45 -7.53 -0.90 -12.76
N ALA A 46 -6.31 -1.42 -12.79
CA ALA A 46 -6.02 -2.82 -12.46
C ALA A 46 -5.04 -2.99 -11.30
N LEU A 47 -4.48 -1.92 -10.74
CA LEU A 47 -3.41 -2.02 -9.75
C LEU A 47 -3.91 -1.68 -8.35
N PHE A 48 -3.66 -2.60 -7.42
CA PHE A 48 -3.88 -2.41 -6.00
C PHE A 48 -2.54 -2.25 -5.29
N ALA A 49 -2.49 -1.34 -4.33
CA ALA A 49 -1.38 -1.25 -3.37
C ALA A 49 -1.90 -1.60 -1.97
N LEU A 50 -1.17 -2.44 -1.25
CA LEU A 50 -1.54 -2.93 0.07
C LEU A 50 -0.30 -2.98 0.96
N ASN A 51 -0.50 -2.92 2.28
CA ASN A 51 0.58 -3.14 3.23
C ASN A 51 0.29 -4.30 4.20
N SER A 52 1.34 -4.98 4.63
CA SER A 52 1.24 -5.96 5.72
C SER A 52 1.26 -5.28 7.10
N ASN A 53 1.18 -6.07 8.17
CA ASN A 53 1.22 -5.56 9.55
C ASN A 53 2.40 -6.16 10.34
N VAL A 54 3.52 -5.44 10.35
CA VAL A 54 4.79 -5.86 10.98
C VAL A 54 5.04 -5.14 12.31
N ARG A 55 4.82 -3.82 12.38
CA ARG A 55 5.09 -3.01 13.58
C ARG A 55 4.03 -1.93 13.78
N ASN A 56 4.03 -1.38 15.00
CA ASN A 56 3.31 -0.15 15.35
C ASN A 56 1.83 -0.12 14.93
N ASP A 57 1.15 -1.26 15.03
CA ASP A 57 -0.30 -1.41 14.74
C ASP A 57 -0.69 -1.13 13.27
N GLY A 58 0.10 -1.62 12.30
CA GLY A 58 -0.24 -1.56 10.87
C GLY A 58 0.80 -0.96 9.93
N PHE A 59 2.07 -0.83 10.34
CA PHE A 59 3.18 -0.59 9.39
C PHE A 59 3.76 -1.94 8.96
N GLY A 60 3.98 -2.15 7.67
CA GLY A 60 4.53 -3.41 7.16
C GLY A 60 5.07 -3.31 5.74
N HIS A 61 5.33 -4.44 5.09
CA HIS A 61 5.85 -4.45 3.72
C HIS A 61 4.80 -3.94 2.73
N LEU A 62 5.23 -3.24 1.68
CA LEU A 62 4.36 -2.75 0.61
C LEU A 62 4.24 -3.79 -0.50
N TYR A 63 3.02 -4.02 -1.01
CA TYR A 63 2.72 -4.97 -2.07
C TYR A 63 1.96 -4.25 -3.18
N LEU A 64 2.26 -4.63 -4.42
CA LEU A 64 1.48 -4.24 -5.60
C LEU A 64 0.85 -5.49 -6.21
N TYR A 65 -0.46 -5.45 -6.45
CA TYR A 65 -1.20 -6.55 -7.07
C TYR A 65 -1.94 -6.06 -8.31
N ASN A 66 -1.68 -6.70 -9.45
CA ASN A 66 -2.35 -6.39 -10.71
C ASN A 66 -3.47 -7.41 -10.98
N THR A 67 -4.72 -6.93 -11.05
CA THR A 67 -5.92 -7.77 -11.22
C THR A 67 -6.11 -8.31 -12.62
N ASP A 68 -5.49 -7.72 -13.65
CA ASP A 68 -5.63 -8.22 -15.02
C ASP A 68 -4.73 -9.44 -15.23
N SER A 69 -3.46 -9.31 -14.83
CA SER A 69 -2.46 -10.38 -14.93
C SER A 69 -2.53 -11.39 -13.78
N LYS A 70 -3.26 -11.08 -12.70
CA LYS A 70 -3.32 -11.86 -11.45
C LYS A 70 -1.95 -12.05 -10.79
N LYS A 71 -1.02 -11.12 -11.01
CA LYS A 71 0.35 -11.17 -10.48
C LYS A 71 0.55 -10.16 -9.37
N THR A 72 1.29 -10.58 -8.35
CA THR A 72 1.78 -9.72 -7.28
C THR A 72 3.26 -9.42 -7.48
N THR A 73 3.65 -8.19 -7.20
CA THR A 73 5.02 -7.80 -6.90
C THR A 73 5.13 -7.65 -5.38
N PRO A 74 5.67 -8.67 -4.68
CA PRO A 74 5.69 -8.67 -3.22
C PRO A 74 6.82 -7.79 -2.68
N LYS A 75 6.59 -7.17 -1.52
CA LYS A 75 7.61 -6.42 -0.76
C LYS A 75 8.40 -5.45 -1.64
N VAL A 76 7.70 -4.59 -2.38
CA VAL A 76 8.31 -3.64 -3.31
C VAL A 76 9.23 -2.63 -2.61
N ASP A 77 8.96 -2.35 -1.32
CA ASP A 77 9.77 -1.61 -0.37
C ASP A 77 10.72 -0.56 -1.00
N PRO A 78 10.16 0.50 -1.63
CA PRO A 78 10.91 1.41 -2.48
C PRO A 78 12.00 2.22 -1.75
N ILE A 79 11.90 2.38 -0.43
CA ILE A 79 12.86 3.14 0.36
C ILE A 79 13.94 2.17 0.86
N ALA A 80 15.05 2.12 0.12
CA ALA A 80 16.25 1.32 0.42
C ALA A 80 15.98 -0.18 0.65
N GLY A 81 14.87 -0.74 0.16
CA GLY A 81 14.47 -2.13 0.44
C GLY A 81 14.06 -2.37 1.90
N ALA A 82 13.90 -1.31 2.70
CA ALA A 82 13.53 -1.41 4.10
C ALA A 82 12.01 -1.41 4.27
N CYS A 83 11.54 -2.22 5.21
CA CYS A 83 10.23 -2.04 5.84
C CYS A 83 10.29 -0.81 6.76
N CYS A 84 9.24 -0.02 6.96
CA CYS A 84 7.83 -0.40 6.86
C CYS A 84 6.92 0.73 6.39
N TYR A 85 5.89 0.37 5.64
CA TYR A 85 4.94 1.23 4.94
C TYR A 85 3.53 1.13 5.52
N ARG A 86 2.77 2.21 5.38
CA ARG A 86 1.36 2.30 5.76
C ARG A 86 0.61 3.30 4.88
N ASP A 87 -0.71 3.13 4.80
CA ASP A 87 -1.66 4.05 4.20
C ASP A 87 -1.27 4.43 2.75
N PRO A 88 -1.04 3.45 1.85
CA PRO A 88 -0.74 3.75 0.46
C PRO A 88 -1.95 4.40 -0.22
N VAL A 89 -1.72 5.45 -1.01
CA VAL A 89 -2.77 6.19 -1.75
C VAL A 89 -2.27 6.54 -3.14
N PHE A 90 -2.97 6.07 -4.18
CA PHE A 90 -2.67 6.50 -5.55
C PHE A 90 -3.07 7.96 -5.77
N SER A 91 -2.30 8.67 -6.58
CA SER A 91 -2.73 9.94 -7.14
C SER A 91 -3.98 9.73 -8.03
N PRO A 92 -4.82 10.76 -8.22
CA PRO A 92 -6.04 10.62 -9.03
C PRO A 92 -5.82 10.19 -10.48
N ASP A 93 -4.63 10.43 -11.03
CA ASP A 93 -4.20 10.01 -12.37
C ASP A 93 -3.47 8.66 -12.39
N GLY A 94 -3.29 8.01 -11.23
CA GLY A 94 -2.63 6.72 -11.08
C GLY A 94 -1.11 6.72 -11.29
N THR A 95 -0.48 7.87 -11.53
CA THR A 95 0.95 7.94 -11.88
C THR A 95 1.88 7.96 -10.66
N TYR A 96 1.38 8.38 -9.50
CA TYR A 96 2.13 8.45 -8.26
C TYR A 96 1.47 7.63 -7.15
N LEU A 97 2.27 7.27 -6.16
CA LEU A 97 1.84 6.63 -4.92
C LEU A 97 2.37 7.44 -3.74
N ALA A 98 1.46 7.86 -2.87
CA ALA A 98 1.80 8.39 -1.55
C ALA A 98 1.76 7.28 -0.50
N PHE A 99 2.61 7.35 0.51
CA PHE A 99 2.58 6.44 1.67
C PHE A 99 3.33 7.04 2.86
N ALA A 100 3.04 6.53 4.05
CA ALA A 100 3.87 6.72 5.24
C ALA A 100 4.94 5.62 5.33
N PHE A 101 6.14 5.96 5.82
CA PHE A 101 7.28 5.06 5.96
C PHE A 101 7.96 5.23 7.32
N GLN A 102 8.44 4.11 7.88
CA GLN A 102 9.26 4.04 9.08
C GLN A 102 10.38 3.04 8.86
N ASP A 103 11.64 3.50 8.86
CA ASP A 103 12.79 2.60 8.73
C ASP A 103 12.91 1.66 9.94
N ARG A 104 12.60 0.38 9.73
CA ARG A 104 12.70 -0.66 10.75
C ARG A 104 14.12 -0.85 11.27
N SER A 105 15.15 -0.57 10.45
CA SER A 105 16.55 -0.70 10.86
C SER A 105 16.94 0.26 11.98
N LEU A 106 16.23 1.40 12.09
CA LEU A 106 16.43 2.40 13.14
C LEU A 106 15.66 2.08 14.44
N ALA A 107 14.89 0.99 14.48
CA ALA A 107 14.13 0.54 15.64
C ALA A 107 13.31 1.67 16.29
N GLY A 108 13.60 2.00 17.56
CA GLY A 108 12.91 3.04 18.33
C GLY A 108 13.26 4.47 17.92
N SER A 109 14.32 4.67 17.14
CA SER A 109 14.73 5.98 16.60
C SER A 109 14.11 6.29 15.23
N SER A 110 13.33 5.35 14.67
CA SER A 110 12.60 5.58 13.42
C SER A 110 11.50 6.62 13.64
N VAL A 111 11.52 7.67 12.82
CA VAL A 111 10.42 8.62 12.68
C VAL A 111 9.50 8.21 11.54
N THR A 112 8.26 8.71 11.55
CA THR A 112 7.34 8.54 10.42
C THR A 112 7.61 9.62 9.39
N GLU A 113 7.91 9.20 8.17
CA GLU A 113 8.10 10.05 7.01
C GLU A 113 6.99 9.81 6.00
N LEU A 114 6.62 10.82 5.20
CA LEU A 114 5.68 10.66 4.09
C LEU A 114 6.43 10.80 2.78
N TYR A 115 6.12 9.93 1.83
CA TYR A 115 6.69 9.98 0.49
C TYR A 115 5.58 10.13 -0.55
N TYR A 116 5.93 10.71 -1.69
CA TYR A 116 5.11 10.78 -2.88
C TYR A 116 6.00 10.46 -4.08
N VAL A 117 5.84 9.28 -4.66
CA VAL A 117 6.80 8.71 -5.61
C VAL A 117 6.10 8.29 -6.90
N LEU A 118 6.82 8.35 -8.02
CA LEU A 118 6.31 7.86 -9.30
C LEU A 118 6.17 6.32 -9.25
N ILE A 119 5.01 5.78 -9.60
CA ILE A 119 4.78 4.33 -9.52
C ILE A 119 5.73 3.56 -10.46
N GLY A 120 6.00 4.14 -11.64
CA GLY A 120 6.85 3.55 -12.66
C GLY A 120 8.34 3.49 -12.30
N SER A 121 8.79 4.21 -11.26
CA SER A 121 10.17 4.13 -10.78
C SER A 121 10.35 3.14 -9.62
N ILE A 122 9.27 2.56 -9.09
CA ILE A 122 9.39 1.51 -8.06
C ILE A 122 10.08 0.29 -8.68
N GLY A 123 11.19 -0.14 -8.08
CA GLY A 123 12.05 -1.21 -8.58
C GLY A 123 13.20 -0.75 -9.49
N SER A 124 13.30 0.54 -9.84
CA SER A 124 14.36 1.07 -10.72
C SER A 124 15.61 1.59 -9.98
N GLN A 125 15.82 1.22 -8.72
CA GLN A 125 16.87 1.77 -7.83
C GLN A 125 16.84 3.30 -7.69
N ALA A 126 15.70 3.94 -7.97
CA ALA A 126 15.53 5.37 -7.76
C ALA A 126 15.67 5.74 -6.28
N SER A 127 16.23 6.92 -6.01
CA SER A 127 16.25 7.51 -4.68
C SER A 127 15.07 8.47 -4.54
N TYR A 128 14.39 8.41 -3.39
CA TYR A 128 13.24 9.24 -3.09
C TYR A 128 13.53 10.09 -1.86
N THR A 129 13.01 11.31 -1.86
CA THR A 129 13.09 12.21 -0.72
C THR A 129 11.72 12.32 -0.04
N PRO A 130 11.65 12.32 1.29
CA PRO A 130 10.39 12.51 1.99
C PRO A 130 9.83 13.91 1.76
N LEU A 131 8.51 14.04 1.90
CA LEU A 131 7.82 15.32 1.89
C LEU A 131 8.25 16.15 3.11
N PRO A 132 8.47 17.46 2.96
CA PRO A 132 8.94 18.33 4.04
C PRO A 132 7.79 18.68 5.00
N LEU A 133 7.36 17.70 5.80
CA LEU A 133 6.28 17.85 6.79
C LEU A 133 6.86 18.01 8.21
N PRO A 134 6.08 18.58 9.14
CA PRO A 134 6.41 18.55 10.56
C PRO A 134 6.60 17.12 11.07
N GLU A 135 7.41 16.97 12.11
CA GLU A 135 7.66 15.68 12.74
C GLU A 135 6.37 15.05 13.29
N ILE A 136 6.17 13.77 12.99
CA ILE A 136 5.11 12.94 13.57
C ILE A 136 5.72 12.18 14.74
N THR A 137 5.35 12.57 15.96
CA THR A 137 5.97 12.09 17.19
C THR A 137 5.40 10.78 17.72
N ASP A 138 4.13 10.46 17.42
CA ASP A 138 3.58 9.14 17.75
C ASP A 138 3.97 8.13 16.66
N PRO A 139 4.81 7.12 16.97
CA PRO A 139 5.20 6.10 16.01
C PRO A 139 4.04 5.18 15.58
N LYS A 140 2.87 5.26 16.22
CA LYS A 140 1.67 4.52 15.84
C LYS A 140 0.65 5.36 15.08
N GLU A 141 0.92 6.64 14.87
CA GLU A 141 0.06 7.57 14.13
C GLU A 141 -0.37 6.96 12.78
N LYS A 142 -1.59 7.28 12.33
CA LYS A 142 -2.21 6.72 11.11
C LYS A 142 -2.48 7.86 10.12
N PRO A 143 -1.45 8.36 9.40
CA PRO A 143 -1.59 9.54 8.56
C PRO A 143 -2.64 9.32 7.47
N GLN A 144 -3.74 10.08 7.53
CA GLN A 144 -4.78 10.01 6.51
C GLN A 144 -4.38 10.89 5.32
N ILE A 145 -3.70 10.30 4.34
CA ILE A 145 -3.27 10.99 3.13
C ILE A 145 -4.46 11.16 2.18
N ILE A 146 -4.72 12.39 1.75
CA ILE A 146 -5.76 12.69 0.74
C ILE A 146 -5.13 13.49 -0.39
N LEU A 147 -5.15 12.92 -1.60
CA LEU A 147 -4.69 13.58 -2.81
C LEU A 147 -5.90 14.16 -3.57
N ARG A 148 -5.75 15.37 -4.08
CA ARG A 148 -6.79 16.07 -4.86
C ARG A 148 -6.21 16.52 -6.18
N VAL A 149 -7.05 16.50 -7.21
CA VAL A 149 -6.71 17.13 -8.49
C VAL A 149 -6.54 18.63 -8.25
N ALA A 150 -5.44 19.20 -8.76
CA ALA A 150 -5.25 20.64 -8.76
C ALA A 150 -6.31 21.28 -9.67
N ARG A 151 -7.00 22.29 -9.16
CA ARG A 151 -7.97 23.09 -9.92
C ARG A 151 -7.30 24.29 -10.56
#